data_AF-F3UZK7-F1
#
_entry.id   AF-F3UZK7-F1
#
_cell.length_a   1.000
_cell.length_b   1.000
_cell.length_c   1.000
_cell.angle_alpha   90.00
_cell.angle_beta   90.00
_cell.angle_gamma   90.00
#
_symmetry.space_group_name_H-M   'P 1'
#
loop_
_entity.id
_entity.type
_entity.pdbx_description
1 polymer ?
#
loop_
_entity_poly.entity_id
_entity_poly.type
_entity_poly.pdbx_seq_one_letter_code
_entity_poly.pdbx_strand_id
1 'polypeptide(L)'
;MIIIEFLKYILFIFMIFTPFVAPAVFCFFVGWMIPREQITQKRIILVLALLIPVLLLISYFAPQILGLVFWSLIWFFIGLLRMKSYTKSQYWTRWLIFIACFSAYILLYLRFFGPLYFY
;
A
#
# COMPACT_ATOMS: atom_id res chain seq x y z
N MET A 1 -40.97 5.88 0.99
CA MET A 1 -40.35 6.13 -0.33
C MET A 1 -39.00 6.83 -0.19
N ILE A 2 -38.93 7.99 0.49
CA ILE A 2 -37.69 8.76 0.72
C ILE A 2 -36.56 7.93 1.36
N ILE A 3 -36.87 7.12 2.40
CA ILE A 3 -35.86 6.27 3.07
C ILE A 3 -35.29 5.21 2.12
N ILE A 4 -36.12 4.66 1.22
CA ILE A 4 -35.71 3.61 0.28
C ILE A 4 -34.84 4.20 -0.83
N GLU A 5 -35.18 5.40 -1.34
CA GLU A 5 -34.34 6.13 -2.28
C GLU A 5 -33.00 6.53 -1.67
N PHE A 6 -33.00 7.05 -0.44
CA PHE A 6 -31.79 7.38 0.29
C PHE A 6 -30.89 6.16 0.50
N LEU A 7 -31.48 5.01 0.87
CA LEU A 7 -30.75 3.74 1.01
C LEU A 7 -30.15 3.28 -0.33
N LYS A 8 -30.86 3.47 -1.45
CA LYS A 8 -30.34 3.21 -2.80
C LYS A 8 -29.09 4.04 -3.09
N TYR A 9 -29.10 5.33 -2.76
CA TYR A 9 -27.92 6.19 -2.92
C TYR A 9 -26.75 5.73 -2.05
N ILE A 10 -27.01 5.35 -0.79
CA ILE A 10 -25.95 4.81 0.10
C ILE A 10 -25.35 3.52 -0.47
N LEU A 11 -26.18 2.56 -0.90
CA LEU A 11 -25.70 1.30 -1.46
C LEU A 11 -24.92 1.51 -2.76
N PHE A 12 -25.36 2.47 -3.59
CA PHE A 12 -24.66 2.83 -4.82
C PHE A 12 -23.28 3.46 -4.53
N ILE A 13 -23.22 4.40 -3.59
CA ILE A 13 -21.97 4.99 -3.10
C ILE A 13 -21.05 3.88 -2.57
N PHE A 14 -21.58 2.99 -1.73
CA PHE A 14 -20.82 1.87 -1.18
C PHE A 14 -20.24 0.98 -2.29
N MET A 15 -21.05 0.61 -3.28
CA MET A 15 -20.61 -0.22 -4.41
C MET A 15 -19.47 0.43 -5.21
N ILE A 16 -19.52 1.76 -5.43
CA ILE A 16 -18.48 2.51 -6.14
C ILE A 16 -17.18 2.56 -5.33
N PHE A 17 -17.26 2.77 -4.02
CA PHE A 17 -16.06 2.88 -3.17
C PHE A 17 -15.47 1.51 -2.78
N THR A 18 -16.26 0.45 -2.78
CA THR A 18 -15.83 -0.91 -2.45
C THR A 18 -14.56 -1.36 -3.20
N PRO A 19 -14.43 -1.23 -4.53
CA PRO A 19 -13.21 -1.64 -5.24
C PRO A 19 -11.96 -0.85 -4.81
N PHE A 20 -12.09 0.34 -4.23
CA PHE A 20 -10.96 1.14 -3.74
C PHE A 20 -10.61 0.85 -2.27
N VAL A 21 -11.64 0.57 -1.45
CA VAL A 21 -11.49 0.34 -0.01
C VAL A 21 -11.18 -1.12 0.30
N ALA A 22 -11.83 -2.07 -0.38
CA ALA A 22 -11.69 -3.50 -0.10
C ALA A 22 -10.25 -4.01 -0.23
N PRO A 23 -9.46 -3.63 -1.26
CA PRO A 23 -8.06 -4.04 -1.36
C PRO A 23 -7.22 -3.56 -0.19
N ALA A 24 -7.40 -2.31 0.24
CA ALA A 24 -6.69 -1.74 1.38
C ALA A 24 -7.04 -2.42 2.70
N VAL A 25 -8.34 -2.65 2.95
CA VAL A 25 -8.82 -3.36 4.14
C VAL A 25 -8.29 -4.80 4.14
N PHE A 26 -8.34 -5.50 3.01
CA PHE A 26 -7.81 -6.85 2.88
C PHE A 26 -6.30 -6.87 3.18
N CYS A 27 -5.53 -5.99 2.55
CA CYS A 27 -4.09 -5.86 2.78
C CYS A 27 -3.75 -5.55 4.24
N PHE A 28 -4.54 -4.72 4.93
CA PHE A 28 -4.37 -4.48 6.36
C PHE A 28 -4.51 -5.77 7.18
N PHE A 29 -5.55 -6.58 6.94
CA PHE A 29 -5.74 -7.84 7.64
C PHE A 29 -4.64 -8.86 7.31
N VAL A 30 -4.21 -8.95 6.04
CA VAL A 30 -3.07 -9.79 5.66
C VAL A 30 -1.81 -9.38 6.43
N GLY A 31 -1.50 -8.08 6.49
CA GLY A 31 -0.38 -7.56 7.27
C GLY A 31 -0.51 -7.88 8.77
N TRP A 32 -1.72 -7.83 9.31
CA TRP A 32 -2.02 -8.16 10.70
C TRP A 32 -1.85 -9.65 11.03
N MET A 33 -2.20 -10.53 10.09
CA MET A 33 -2.13 -11.99 10.24
C MET A 33 -0.69 -12.52 10.26
N ILE A 34 0.29 -11.75 9.76
CA ILE A 34 1.69 -12.16 9.76
C ILE A 34 2.21 -12.31 11.21
N PRO A 35 2.77 -13.48 11.57
CA PRO A 35 3.34 -13.71 12.90
C PRO A 35 4.48 -12.73 13.18
N ARG A 36 4.48 -12.12 14.36
CA ARG A 36 5.41 -11.03 14.68
C ARG A 36 6.86 -11.46 14.74
N GLU A 37 7.11 -12.72 15.13
CA GLU A 37 8.44 -13.33 15.17
C GLU A 37 9.11 -13.33 13.78
N GLN A 38 8.32 -13.33 12.72
CA GLN A 38 8.81 -13.30 11.34
C GLN A 38 9.12 -11.86 10.87
N ILE A 39 8.68 -10.83 11.59
CA ILE A 39 8.81 -9.42 11.21
C ILE A 39 10.15 -8.86 11.75
N THR A 40 11.23 -9.28 11.09
CA THR A 40 12.59 -8.75 11.33
C THR A 40 12.92 -7.64 10.34
N GLN A 41 13.78 -6.70 10.75
CA GLN A 41 14.20 -5.59 9.88
C GLN A 41 14.87 -6.09 8.59
N LYS A 42 15.67 -7.15 8.65
CA LYS A 42 16.30 -7.77 7.48
C LYS A 42 15.27 -8.29 6.47
N ARG A 43 14.21 -8.95 6.96
CA ARG A 43 13.11 -9.44 6.11
C ARG A 43 12.29 -8.30 5.53
N ILE A 44 12.00 -7.25 6.30
CA ILE A 44 11.33 -6.05 5.81
C ILE A 44 12.11 -5.47 4.63
N ILE A 45 13.42 -5.24 4.80
CA ILE A 45 14.28 -4.70 3.73
C ILE A 45 14.28 -5.62 2.50
N LEU A 46 14.40 -6.94 2.70
CA LEU A 46 14.41 -7.90 1.59
C LEU A 46 13.09 -7.89 0.80
N VAL A 47 11.96 -7.88 1.50
CA VAL A 47 10.63 -7.81 0.86
C VAL A 47 10.46 -6.48 0.13
N LEU A 48 10.85 -5.36 0.74
CA LEU A 48 10.81 -4.04 0.11
C LEU A 48 11.72 -3.94 -1.12
N ALA A 49 12.92 -4.51 -1.06
CA ALA A 49 13.84 -4.55 -2.19
C ALA A 49 13.28 -5.36 -3.37
N LEU A 50 12.54 -6.44 -3.10
CA LEU A 50 11.85 -7.24 -4.12
C LEU A 50 10.55 -6.58 -4.60
N LEU A 51 9.91 -5.77 -3.75
CA LEU A 51 8.71 -5.03 -4.10
C LEU A 51 9.00 -3.91 -5.12
N ILE A 52 10.15 -3.26 -5.05
CA ILE A 52 10.55 -2.20 -6.00
C ILE A 52 10.48 -2.66 -7.47
N PRO A 53 11.15 -3.75 -7.91
CA PRO A 53 11.09 -4.19 -9.30
C PRO A 53 9.68 -4.64 -9.71
N VAL A 54 8.91 -5.24 -8.79
CA VAL A 54 7.51 -5.60 -9.04
C VAL A 54 6.66 -4.35 -9.30
N LEU A 55 6.83 -3.30 -8.49
CA LEU A 55 6.12 -2.03 -8.67
C LEU A 55 6.52 -1.34 -9.98
N LEU A 56 7.78 -1.41 -10.38
CA LEU A 56 8.24 -0.88 -11.67
C LEU A 56 7.63 -1.65 -12.84
N LEU A 57 7.48 -2.97 -12.70
CA LEU A 57 6.83 -3.80 -13.70
C LEU A 57 5.32 -3.48 -13.80
N ILE A 58 4.64 -3.32 -12.66
CA ILE A 58 3.24 -2.86 -12.63
C ILE A 58 3.10 -1.47 -13.28
N SER A 59 4.03 -0.55 -13.01
CA SER A 59 4.05 0.76 -13.66
C SER A 59 4.18 0.69 -15.17
N TYR A 60 4.92 -0.27 -15.69
CA TYR A 60 5.07 -0.48 -17.13
C TYR A 60 3.79 -0.99 -17.77
N PHE A 61 3.16 -2.00 -17.19
CA PHE A 61 2.02 -2.69 -17.81
C PHE A 61 0.64 -2.11 -17.45
N ALA A 62 0.49 -1.54 -16.26
CA ALA A 62 -0.79 -1.08 -15.73
C ALA A 62 -0.61 0.10 -14.76
N PRO A 63 -0.16 1.27 -15.25
CA PRO A 63 0.03 2.46 -14.41
C PRO A 63 -1.27 2.94 -13.73
N GLN A 64 -2.44 2.62 -14.30
CA GLN A 64 -3.75 3.04 -13.78
C GLN A 64 -4.07 2.42 -12.40
N ILE A 65 -3.57 1.22 -12.11
CA ILE A 65 -3.81 0.54 -10.83
C ILE A 65 -2.77 0.91 -9.77
N LEU A 66 -1.74 1.68 -10.13
CA LEU A 66 -0.61 1.98 -9.24
C LEU A 66 -1.07 2.70 -7.97
N GLY A 67 -1.99 3.65 -8.09
CA GLY A 67 -2.56 4.37 -6.94
C GLY A 67 -3.25 3.42 -5.95
N LEU A 68 -3.96 2.42 -6.44
CA LEU A 68 -4.65 1.42 -5.61
C LEU A 68 -3.67 0.45 -4.95
N VAL A 69 -2.62 0.04 -5.68
CA VAL A 69 -1.53 -0.79 -5.14
C VAL A 69 -0.80 -0.05 -4.03
N PHE A 70 -0.49 1.23 -4.22
CA PHE A 70 0.15 2.06 -3.21
C PHE A 70 -0.71 2.28 -1.98
N TRP A 71 -1.99 2.58 -2.19
CA TRP A 71 -2.94 2.72 -1.09
C TRP A 71 -2.99 1.43 -0.26
N SER A 72 -3.07 0.28 -0.93
CA SER A 72 -3.10 -1.03 -0.27
C SER A 72 -1.81 -1.36 0.48
N LEU A 73 -0.65 -0.98 -0.06
CA LEU A 73 0.65 -1.14 0.60
C LEU A 73 0.74 -0.35 1.90
N ILE A 74 0.26 0.91 1.92
CA ILE A 74 0.26 1.71 3.14
C ILE A 74 -0.54 0.99 4.24
N TRP A 75 -1.74 0.53 3.91
CA TRP A 75 -2.59 -0.21 4.85
C TRP A 75 -1.99 -1.55 5.28
N PHE A 76 -1.32 -2.27 4.38
CA PHE A 76 -0.54 -3.46 4.72
C PHE A 76 0.53 -3.16 5.78
N PHE A 77 1.33 -2.10 5.58
CA PHE A 77 2.39 -1.72 6.51
C PHE A 77 1.84 -1.24 7.86
N ILE A 78 0.69 -0.55 7.88
CA ILE A 78 0.00 -0.20 9.13
C ILE A 78 -0.41 -1.47 9.90
N GLY A 79 -0.99 -2.47 9.23
CA GLY A 79 -1.34 -3.75 9.84
C GLY A 79 -0.12 -4.52 10.35
N LEU A 80 0.97 -4.50 9.56
CA LEU A 80 2.24 -5.16 9.87
C LEU A 80 2.96 -4.53 11.09
N LEU A 81 2.97 -3.20 11.18
CA LEU A 81 3.76 -2.43 12.17
C LEU A 81 2.97 -2.06 13.45
N ARG A 82 1.90 -2.77 13.78
CA ARG A 82 1.09 -2.53 15.00
C ARG A 82 1.93 -2.31 16.26
N MET A 83 1.59 -1.25 17.00
CA MET A 83 2.41 -0.62 18.05
C MET A 83 2.60 -1.45 19.34
N LYS A 84 1.82 -2.53 19.53
CA LYS A 84 1.61 -3.20 20.83
C LYS A 84 2.86 -3.81 21.50
N SER A 85 4.02 -3.85 20.84
CA SER A 85 5.26 -4.43 21.40
C SER A 85 6.57 -3.82 20.87
N TYR A 86 6.52 -2.75 20.07
CA TYR A 86 7.74 -2.10 19.57
C TYR A 86 8.06 -0.89 20.44
N THR A 87 9.35 -0.66 20.71
CA THR A 87 9.75 0.64 21.24
C THR A 87 9.43 1.71 20.19
N LYS A 88 9.12 2.94 20.64
CA LYS A 88 8.85 4.06 19.73
C LYS A 88 9.93 4.19 18.65
N SER A 89 11.20 4.01 19.03
CA SER A 89 12.34 4.04 18.10
C SER A 89 12.24 2.96 17.01
N GLN A 90 12.03 1.69 17.36
CA GLN A 90 11.94 0.60 16.39
C GLN A 90 10.75 0.75 15.43
N TYR A 91 9.62 1.29 15.93
CA TYR A 91 8.46 1.60 15.09
C TYR A 91 8.81 2.66 14.04
N TRP A 92 9.41 3.78 14.48
CA TRP A 92 9.82 4.86 13.57
C TRP A 92 10.90 4.44 12.59
N THR A 93 11.89 3.65 13.00
CA THR A 93 12.93 3.13 12.09
C THR A 93 12.34 2.30 10.96
N ARG A 94 11.34 1.45 11.25
CA ARG A 94 10.69 0.61 10.23
C ARG A 94 9.84 1.43 9.26
N TRP A 95 9.18 2.47 9.75
CA TRP A 95 8.49 3.46 8.90
C TRP A 95 9.46 4.26 8.03
N LEU A 96 10.62 4.66 8.56
CA LEU A 96 11.65 5.35 7.79
C LEU A 96 12.20 4.46 6.66
N ILE A 97 12.41 3.17 6.91
CA ILE A 97 12.81 2.21 5.86
C ILE A 97 11.76 2.15 4.75
N PHE A 98 10.47 2.09 5.13
CA PHE A 98 9.38 2.10 4.16
C PHE A 98 9.37 3.38 3.31
N ILE A 99 9.46 4.55 3.95
CA ILE A 99 9.51 5.85 3.27
C ILE A 99 10.71 5.93 2.32
N ALA A 100 11.90 5.55 2.78
CA ALA A 100 13.11 5.60 1.95
C ALA A 100 13.01 4.70 0.72
N CYS A 101 12.47 3.49 0.87
CA CYS A 101 12.25 2.58 -0.26
C CYS A 101 11.20 3.11 -1.23
N PHE A 102 10.13 3.72 -0.71
CA PHE A 102 9.10 4.36 -1.50
C PHE A 102 9.65 5.55 -2.30
N SER A 103 10.46 6.41 -1.67
CA SER A 103 11.13 7.51 -2.35
C SER A 103 12.08 7.00 -3.44
N ALA A 104 12.86 5.95 -3.16
CA ALA A 104 13.72 5.32 -4.16
C ALA A 104 12.91 4.80 -5.36
N TYR A 105 11.77 4.15 -5.09
CA TYR A 105 10.85 3.74 -6.14
C TYR A 105 10.35 4.92 -6.99
N ILE A 106 9.89 6.02 -6.36
CA ILE A 106 9.40 7.20 -7.12
C ILE A 106 10.51 7.77 -8.01
N LEU A 107 11.73 7.87 -7.50
CA LEU A 107 12.87 8.37 -8.28
C LEU A 107 13.17 7.46 -9.48
N LEU A 108 13.13 6.14 -9.30
CA LEU A 108 13.31 5.18 -10.39
C LEU A 108 12.14 5.26 -11.39
N TYR A 109 10.90 5.36 -10.90
CA TYR A 109 9.72 5.54 -11.74
C TYR A 109 9.85 6.80 -12.61
N LEU A 110 10.19 7.94 -12.02
CA LEU A 110 10.39 9.19 -12.76
C LEU A 110 11.54 9.09 -13.76
N ARG A 111 12.63 8.37 -13.43
CA ARG A 111 13.76 8.18 -14.35
C ARG A 111 13.39 7.32 -15.56
N PHE A 112 12.68 6.22 -15.35
CA PHE A 112 12.35 5.27 -16.43
C PHE A 112 11.12 5.68 -17.24
N PHE A 113 10.14 6.32 -16.60
CA PHE A 113 8.85 6.64 -17.20
C PHE A 113 8.61 8.14 -17.39
N GLY A 114 9.30 9.01 -16.65
CA GLY A 114 9.17 10.46 -16.83
C GLY A 114 9.35 10.92 -18.28
N PRO A 115 10.41 10.49 -19.00
CA PRO A 115 10.60 10.88 -20.39
C PRO A 115 9.50 10.41 -21.36
N LEU A 116 8.73 9.36 -21.01
CA LEU A 116 7.67 8.78 -21.85
C LEU A 116 6.34 9.54 -21.77
N TYR A 117 6.13 10.37 -20.75
CA TYR A 117 4.87 11.08 -20.50
C TYR A 117 4.95 12.60 -20.74
N PHE A 118 6.13 13.14 -21.08
CA PHE A 118 6.37 14.58 -21.32
C PHE A 118 6.70 14.92 -22.79
N TYR A 119 6.50 13.98 -23.72
CA TYR A 119 6.59 14.19 -25.17
C TYR A 119 5.24 13.96 -25.83
#